data_AF-A0AAW7F5Z2-F1
#
_entry.id   AF-A0AAW7F5Z2-F1
#
_cell.length_a   1.000
_cell.length_b   1.000
_cell.length_c   1.000
_cell.angle_alpha   90.00
_cell.angle_beta   90.00
_cell.angle_gamma   90.00
#
_symmetry.space_group_name_H-M   'P 1'
#
loop_
_entity.id
_entity.type
_entity.pdbx_description
1 polymer ?
#
loop_
_entity_poly.entity_id
_entity_poly.type
_entity_poly.pdbx_seq_one_letter_code
_entity_poly.pdbx_strand_id
1 'polypeptide(L)' 'LTVWQGAVALRYLHGIITGVELRENNHWQMNYQLTVSPPLWRAGLRQKFRIIQQQDIQTISSTLLAENDVTDWVPSFY' A
#
# COMPACT_ATOMS: atom_id res chain seq x y z
N LEU A 1 -10.54 -0.54 -4.92
CA LEU A 1 -10.84 -0.61 -6.36
C LEU A 1 -11.29 -2.01 -6.69
N THR A 2 -12.43 -2.19 -7.36
CA THR A 2 -12.93 -3.53 -7.71
C THR A 2 -12.79 -3.73 -9.21
N VAL A 3 -12.18 -4.84 -9.64
CA VAL A 3 -12.17 -5.23 -11.05
C VAL A 3 -13.43 -6.03 -11.31
N TRP A 4 -14.21 -5.57 -12.27
CA TRP A 4 -15.50 -6.15 -12.64
C TRP A 4 -15.42 -6.83 -14.00
N GLN A 5 -16.19 -7.90 -14.16
CA GLN A 5 -16.51 -8.47 -15.46
C GLN A 5 -18.03 -8.60 -15.55
N GLY A 6 -18.65 -7.72 -16.34
CA GLY A 6 -20.10 -7.53 -16.32
C GLY A 6 -20.57 -7.13 -14.92
N ALA A 7 -21.48 -7.90 -14.33
CA ALA A 7 -22.01 -7.68 -12.99
C ALA A 7 -21.23 -8.42 -11.87
N VAL A 8 -20.18 -9.18 -12.20
CA VAL A 8 -19.43 -9.99 -11.23
C VAL A 8 -18.14 -9.29 -10.83
N ALA A 9 -17.91 -9.15 -9.52
CA ALA A 9 -16.65 -8.69 -8.97
C ALA A 9 -15.60 -9.81 -9.04
N LEU A 10 -14.52 -9.59 -9.80
CA LEU A 10 -13.43 -10.56 -9.95
C LEU A 10 -12.37 -10.43 -8.87
N ARG A 11 -11.98 -9.19 -8.53
CA ARG A 11 -10.99 -8.95 -7.48
C ARG A 11 -11.19 -7.60 -6.80
N TYR A 12 -10.76 -7.53 -5.55
CA TYR A 12 -10.67 -6.29 -4.79
C TYR A 12 -9.20 -5.89 -4.64
N LEU A 13 -8.88 -4.70 -5.11
CA LEU A 13 -7.60 -4.04 -4.92
C LEU A 13 -7.73 -3.04 -3.78
N HIS A 14 -6.96 -3.27 -2.72
CA HIS A 14 -6.82 -2.38 -1.57
C HIS A 14 -5.42 -1.78 -1.59
N GLY A 15 -5.32 -0.49 -1.28
CA GLY A 15 -4.05 0.23 -1.31
C GLY A 15 -4.25 1.73 -1.21
N ILE A 16 -3.14 2.46 -1.29
CA ILE A 16 -3.08 3.91 -1.26
C ILE A 16 -2.75 4.43 -2.65
N ILE A 17 -3.28 5.61 -3.02
CA ILE A 17 -2.92 6.27 -4.28
C ILE A 17 -1.62 7.04 -4.06
N THR A 18 -0.59 6.71 -4.84
CA THR A 18 0.74 7.33 -4.76
C THR A 18 1.10 8.16 -5.98
N GLY A 19 0.27 8.10 -7.02
CA GLY A 19 0.43 8.91 -8.22
C GLY A 19 -0.92 9.12 -8.89
N VAL A 20 -1.12 10.32 -9.42
CA VAL A 20 -2.29 10.70 -10.20
C VAL A 20 -1.80 11.50 -11.39
N GLU A 21 -2.15 11.06 -12.58
CA GLU A 21 -1.74 11.69 -13.82
C GLU A 21 -2.97 11.91 -14.71
N LEU A 22 -3.06 13.12 -15.26
CA LEU A 22 -4.00 13.41 -16.33
C LEU A 22 -3.43 12.86 -17.63
N ARG A 23 -4.22 12.08 -18.35
CA ARG A 23 -3.87 11.54 -19.67
C ARG A 23 -4.63 12.31 -20.74
N GLU A 24 -4.81 11.69 -21.89
CA GLU A 24 -5.45 12.31 -23.03
C GLU A 24 -6.93 12.65 -22.77
N ASN A 25 -7.33 13.81 -23.27
CA ASN A 25 -8.72 14.23 -23.35
C ASN A 25 -9.15 14.19 -24.82
N ASN A 26 -10.07 13.31 -25.17
CA ASN A 26 -10.59 13.23 -26.54
C ASN A 26 -11.86 14.09 -26.74
N HIS A 27 -12.09 15.10 -25.89
CA HIS A 27 -13.27 15.99 -25.83
C HIS A 27 -14.59 15.33 -25.42
N TRP A 28 -14.65 13.99 -25.40
CA TRP A 28 -15.79 13.21 -24.93
C TRP A 28 -15.49 12.49 -23.61
N GLN A 29 -14.23 12.18 -23.36
CA GLN A 29 -13.74 11.44 -22.21
C GLN A 29 -12.37 12.00 -21.78
N MET A 30 -12.25 12.19 -20.46
CA MET A 30 -10.99 12.50 -19.81
C MET A 30 -10.39 11.23 -19.23
N ASN A 31 -9.16 10.89 -19.62
CA ASN A 31 -8.46 9.74 -19.08
C ASN A 31 -7.61 10.13 -17.87
N TYR A 32 -7.67 9.30 -16.82
CA TYR A 32 -6.84 9.42 -15.64
C TYR A 32 -6.02 8.15 -15.45
N GLN A 33 -4.74 8.31 -15.10
CA GLN A 33 -3.90 7.21 -14.64
C GLN A 33 -3.68 7.37 -13.13
N LEU A 34 -3.96 6.30 -12.39
CA LEU A 34 -3.76 6.22 -10.94
C LEU A 34 -2.74 5.13 -10.64
N THR A 35 -1.73 5.46 -9.84
CA THR A 35 -0.78 4.49 -9.30
C THR A 35 -1.22 4.10 -7.90
N VAL A 36 -1.54 2.82 -7.70
CA VAL A 36 -1.97 2.26 -6.41
C VAL A 36 -0.83 1.42 -5.83
N SER A 37 -0.44 1.72 -4.60
CA SER A 37 0.65 1.05 -3.89
C SER A 37 0.14 0.47 -2.56
N PRO A 38 0.78 -0.58 -2.01
CA PRO A 38 0.43 -1.12 -0.70
C PRO A 38 0.73 -0.08 0.41
N PRO A 39 0.03 -0.13 1.57
CA PRO A 39 0.27 0.80 2.68
C PRO A 39 1.74 0.86 3.13
N LEU A 40 2.45 -0.29 3.07
CA LEU A 40 3.87 -0.39 3.38
C LEU A 40 4.76 0.54 2.54
N TRP A 41 4.34 0.89 1.33
CA TRP A 41 5.07 1.84 0.47
C TRP A 41 5.35 3.18 1.18
N ARG A 42 4.41 3.63 2.02
CA ARG A 42 4.55 4.89 2.77
C ARG A 42 5.72 4.86 3.74
N ALA A 43 6.10 3.69 4.25
CA ALA A 43 7.25 3.56 5.14
C ALA A 43 8.56 3.99 4.46
N GLY A 44 8.67 3.85 3.13
CA GLY A 44 9.82 4.30 2.36
C GLY A 44 10.00 5.82 2.29
N LEU A 45 8.98 6.60 2.65
CA LEU A 45 9.06 8.07 2.70
C LEU A 45 9.74 8.59 3.97
N ARG A 46 10.01 7.72 4.94
CA ARG A 46 10.61 8.07 6.23
C ARG A 46 11.93 7.32 6.40
N GLN A 47 12.92 8.01 6.94
CA GLN A 47 14.16 7.40 7.40
C GLN A 47 14.25 7.54 8.92
N LYS A 48 14.37 6.42 9.63
CA LYS A 48 14.57 6.37 11.08
C LYS A 48 15.78 5.49 11.39
N PHE A 49 16.84 6.09 11.92
CA PHE A 49 18.00 5.37 12.41
C PHE A 49 17.85 5.15 13.90
N ARG A 50 17.83 3.89 14.34
CA ARG A 50 17.77 3.54 15.76
C ARG A 50 18.32 2.15 16.00
N ILE A 51 18.76 1.92 17.23
CA ILE A 51 19.13 0.60 17.73
C ILE A 51 17.96 0.08 18.55
N ILE A 52 17.50 -1.14 18.25
CA ILE A 52 16.53 -1.86 19.09
C ILE A 52 17.31 -3.01 19.75
N GLN A 53 17.21 -3.10 21.06
CA GLN A 53 17.93 -4.11 21.85
C GLN A 53 16.93 -5.01 22.58
N GLN A 54 17.36 -6.22 22.90
CA GLN A 54 16.62 -7.15 23.76
C GLN A 54 15.20 -7.48 23.28
N GLN A 55 14.95 -7.47 21.97
CA GLN A 55 13.66 -7.87 21.37
C GLN A 55 13.88 -8.90 20.28
N ASP A 56 12.93 -9.82 20.13
CA ASP A 56 12.90 -10.75 19.04
C ASP A 56 12.47 -10.09 17.72
N ILE A 57 12.69 -10.79 16.61
CA ILE A 57 12.45 -10.24 15.27
C ILE A 57 10.97 -9.99 15.00
N GLN A 58 10.05 -10.79 15.53
CA GLN A 58 8.62 -10.62 15.33
C GLN A 58 8.14 -9.34 16.04
N THR A 59 8.62 -9.10 17.27
CA THR A 59 8.31 -7.88 18.02
C THR A 59 8.89 -6.64 17.31
N ILE A 60 10.13 -6.73 16.81
CA ILE A 60 10.75 -5.64 16.03
C ILE A 60 9.94 -5.33 14.77
N SER A 61 9.60 -6.34 13.97
CA SER A 61 8.82 -6.18 12.75
C SER A 61 7.44 -5.59 13.02
N SER A 62 6.72 -6.11 14.03
CA SER A 62 5.41 -5.60 14.44
C SER A 62 5.46 -4.13 14.82
N THR A 63 6.45 -3.74 15.62
CA THR A 63 6.65 -2.34 16.04
C THR A 63 6.90 -1.43 14.84
N LEU A 64 7.76 -1.84 13.90
CA LEU A 64 8.07 -1.05 12.71
C LEU A 64 6.85 -0.89 11.79
N LEU A 65 6.03 -1.93 11.63
CA LEU A 65 4.82 -1.90 10.82
C LEU A 65 3.74 -1.01 11.46
N ALA A 66 3.53 -1.14 12.78
CA ALA A 66 2.59 -0.31 13.52
C ALA A 66 2.95 1.19 13.45
N GLU A 67 4.23 1.54 13.56
CA GLU A 67 4.71 2.93 13.41
C GLU A 67 4.48 3.54 12.01
N ASN A 68 4.24 2.69 11.00
CA ASN A 68 3.94 3.09 9.64
C ASN A 68 2.46 2.87 9.27
N ASP A 69 1.60 2.66 10.27
CA ASP A 69 0.16 2.41 10.12
C ASP A 69 -0.15 1.18 9.24
N VAL A 70 0.75 0.20 9.19
CA VAL A 70 0.54 -1.07 8.49
C VAL A 70 0.00 -2.09 9.49
N THR A 71 -1.32 -2.22 9.56
CA THR A 71 -2.01 -3.06 10.56
C THR A 71 -2.48 -4.41 10.03
N ASP A 72 -2.75 -4.51 8.73
CA ASP A 72 -3.25 -5.72 8.07
C ASP A 72 -2.08 -6.51 7.44
N TRP A 73 -1.34 -7.24 8.28
CA TRP A 73 -0.21 -8.08 7.86
C TRP A 73 -0.21 -9.41 8.59
N VAL A 74 0.36 -10.45 7.96
CA VAL A 74 0.47 -11.80 8.54
C VAL A 74 1.95 -12.16 8.69
N PRO A 75 2.42 -12.48 9.91
CA PRO A 75 3.79 -12.95 10.12
C PRO A 75 4.02 -14.31 9.46
N SER A 76 5.19 -14.51 8.85
CA SER A 76 5.64 -15.79 8.28
C SER A 76 6.95 -16.26 8.93
N PHE A 77 7.06 -16.14 10.25
CA PHE A 77 8.21 -16.62 11.03
C PHE A 77 8.10 -18.14 11.26
N TYR A 78 9.23 -18.85 11.18
CA TYR A 78 9.34 -20.31 11.34
C TYR A 78 9.61 -20.71 12.78
#